data_AF-A0A8C6JL09-F1
#
_entry.id   AF-A0A8C6JL09-F1
#
_cell.length_a   1.000
_cell.length_b   1.000
_cell.length_c   1.000
_cell.angle_alpha   90.00
_cell.angle_beta   90.00
_cell.angle_gamma   90.00
#
_symmetry.space_group_name_H-M   'P 1'
#
loop_
_entity.id
_entity.type
_entity.pdbx_description
1 polymer ?
#
loop_
_entity_poly.entity_id
_entity_poly.type
_entity_poly.pdbx_seq_one_letter_code
_entity_poly.pdbx_strand_id
1 'polypeptide(L)'
;MSCLTVPGVHPGSPGRPRGQIQVIFGPMFSGKSTELMRRVRRFQLAQYRCLLVKYAKDTRYGSSGVSTHDKNTMEAVPACLLKDVYQEALSSAVIGIDEGQFFPDIVEFCETMANTGKTVIVAALDGTFQRKAFGSILDLVPLAESVVKLNAVCMECYREASYTKRLGAEREVEVIGGADKYHSVCRACYFRHQSPQPGLENKENMPLMPKQLNVAASCRKIFAS
;
A
#
# COMPACT_ATOMS: atom_id res chain seq x y z
N MET A 1 -15.63 -34.70 -9.70
CA MET A 1 -14.24 -34.64 -9.21
C MET A 1 -13.33 -34.55 -10.42
N SER A 2 -12.88 -33.36 -10.78
CA SER A 2 -11.93 -33.16 -11.89
C SER A 2 -10.71 -32.45 -11.36
N CYS A 3 -9.76 -33.22 -10.84
CA CYS A 3 -8.44 -32.76 -10.47
C CYS A 3 -7.61 -32.65 -11.76
N LEU A 4 -7.43 -31.43 -12.25
CA LEU A 4 -6.41 -31.14 -13.27
C LEU A 4 -5.06 -31.21 -12.57
N THR A 5 -4.28 -32.24 -12.89
CA THR A 5 -2.89 -32.37 -12.48
C THR A 5 -2.05 -31.37 -13.27
N VAL A 6 -1.89 -30.17 -12.72
CA VAL A 6 -0.86 -29.24 -13.18
C VAL A 6 0.47 -29.70 -12.55
N PRO A 7 1.53 -29.95 -13.34
CA PRO A 7 2.83 -30.32 -12.79
C PRO A 7 3.30 -29.25 -11.78
N GLY A 8 3.57 -29.66 -10.53
CA GLY A 8 4.00 -28.77 -9.44
C GLY A 8 2.92 -28.35 -8.45
N VAL A 9 1.68 -28.84 -8.58
CA VAL A 9 0.58 -28.52 -7.66
C VAL A 9 0.23 -29.75 -6.81
N HIS A 10 0.34 -29.64 -5.48
CA HIS A 10 0.04 -30.73 -4.56
C HIS A 10 -1.43 -31.22 -4.68
N PRO A 11 -1.67 -32.54 -4.52
CA PRO A 11 -3.02 -33.09 -4.51
C PRO A 11 -3.79 -32.53 -3.29
N GLY A 12 -4.67 -31.55 -3.54
CA GLY A 12 -5.40 -30.81 -2.52
C GLY A 12 -5.52 -29.30 -2.76
N SER A 13 -4.75 -28.75 -3.70
CA SER A 13 -4.90 -27.35 -4.10
C SER A 13 -6.24 -27.14 -4.84
N PRO A 14 -6.97 -26.04 -4.58
CA PRO A 14 -8.27 -25.78 -5.20
C PRO A 14 -8.17 -25.89 -6.73
N GLY A 15 -9.00 -26.75 -7.32
CA GLY A 15 -8.91 -27.20 -8.72
C GLY A 15 -9.16 -26.14 -9.80
N ARG A 16 -9.30 -24.86 -9.43
CA ARG A 16 -9.14 -23.71 -10.31
C ARG A 16 -8.31 -22.66 -9.60
N PRO A 17 -7.24 -22.13 -10.24
CA PRO A 17 -6.58 -20.95 -9.71
C PRO A 17 -7.61 -19.81 -9.66
N ARG A 18 -8.02 -19.43 -8.46
CA ARG A 18 -8.76 -18.20 -8.23
C ARG A 18 -7.70 -17.16 -7.94
N GLY A 19 -7.32 -16.41 -8.97
CA GLY A 19 -6.50 -15.24 -8.72
C GLY A 19 -7.26 -14.26 -7.84
N GLN A 20 -6.50 -13.39 -7.19
CA GLN A 20 -7.04 -12.39 -6.27
C GLN A 20 -6.05 -11.25 -6.11
N ILE A 21 -6.55 -10.08 -5.78
CA ILE A 21 -5.81 -8.90 -5.40
C ILE A 21 -6.09 -8.60 -3.92
N GLN A 22 -5.02 -8.51 -3.15
CA GLN A 22 -5.07 -8.10 -1.74
C GLN A 22 -4.30 -6.80 -1.60
N VAL A 23 -4.92 -5.77 -1.01
CA VAL A 23 -4.30 -4.46 -0.81
C VAL A 23 -4.15 -4.17 0.68
N ILE A 24 -2.94 -3.78 1.07
CA ILE A 24 -2.54 -3.41 2.42
C ILE A 24 -2.15 -1.92 2.39
N PHE A 25 -3.09 -1.08 2.80
CA PHE A 25 -2.90 0.34 2.98
C PHE A 25 -2.42 0.70 4.39
N GLY A 26 -2.03 1.96 4.57
CA GLY A 26 -1.66 2.52 5.86
C GLY A 26 -0.60 3.60 5.71
N PRO A 27 -0.44 4.49 6.71
CA PRO A 27 0.61 5.51 6.68
C PRO A 27 2.00 4.86 6.73
N MET A 28 3.05 5.67 6.62
CA MET A 28 4.39 5.21 6.96
C MET A 28 4.43 4.67 8.40
N PHE A 29 5.32 3.72 8.67
CA PHE A 29 5.50 3.09 10.00
C PHE A 29 4.33 2.23 10.51
N SER A 30 3.34 1.91 9.66
CA SER A 30 2.21 1.03 10.02
C SER A 30 2.48 -0.46 9.82
N GLY A 31 3.69 -0.86 9.39
CA GLY A 31 4.06 -2.25 9.20
C GLY A 31 3.55 -2.89 7.89
N LYS A 32 3.22 -2.11 6.86
CA LYS A 32 2.72 -2.62 5.58
C LYS A 32 3.63 -3.68 4.95
N SER A 33 4.92 -3.38 4.81
CA SER A 33 5.91 -4.31 4.23
C SER A 33 6.06 -5.56 5.10
N THR A 34 5.92 -5.44 6.43
CA THR A 34 5.92 -6.58 7.37
C THR A 34 4.71 -7.48 7.11
N GLU A 35 3.51 -6.91 6.98
CA GLU A 35 2.30 -7.68 6.69
C GLU A 35 2.35 -8.31 5.29
N LEU A 36 2.86 -7.60 4.29
CA LEU A 36 3.11 -8.14 2.94
C LEU A 36 4.00 -9.38 3.01
N MET A 37 5.20 -9.26 3.61
CA MET A 37 6.13 -10.38 3.73
C MET A 37 5.55 -11.54 4.55
N ARG A 38 4.78 -11.25 5.61
CA ARG A 38 4.09 -12.28 6.39
C ARG A 38 3.11 -13.06 5.51
N ARG A 39 2.33 -12.38 4.66
CA ARG A 39 1.40 -13.05 3.74
C ARG A 39 2.12 -13.85 2.67
N VAL A 40 3.14 -13.29 2.03
CA VAL A 40 3.96 -14.00 1.01
C VAL A 40 4.62 -15.24 1.61
N ARG A 41 5.22 -15.11 2.81
CA ARG A 41 5.91 -16.22 3.50
C ARG A 41 4.99 -17.41 3.78
N ARG A 42 3.69 -17.19 4.04
CA ARG A 42 2.72 -18.29 4.22
C ARG A 42 2.61 -19.16 2.96
N PHE A 43 2.64 -18.55 1.78
CA PHE A 43 2.63 -19.28 0.51
C PHE A 43 3.97 -19.94 0.22
N GLN A 44 5.08 -19.25 0.49
CA GLN A 44 6.41 -19.82 0.33
C GLN A 44 6.63 -21.07 1.19
N LEU A 45 6.16 -21.06 2.45
CA LEU A 45 6.19 -22.24 3.33
C LEU A 45 5.39 -23.42 2.75
N ALA A 46 4.30 -23.13 2.05
CA ALA A 46 3.50 -24.10 1.31
C ALA A 46 4.06 -24.43 -0.09
N GLN A 47 5.34 -24.10 -0.36
CA GLN A 47 6.07 -24.41 -1.59
C GLN A 47 5.54 -23.72 -2.86
N TYR A 48 4.77 -22.63 -2.73
CA TYR A 48 4.40 -21.81 -3.88
C TYR A 48 5.62 -21.00 -4.34
N ARG A 49 5.78 -20.86 -5.66
CA ARG A 49 6.74 -19.93 -6.25
C ARG A 49 6.25 -18.49 -6.04
N CYS A 50 7.00 -17.73 -5.25
CA CYS A 50 6.68 -16.35 -4.90
C CYS A 50 7.67 -15.38 -5.55
N LEU A 51 7.16 -14.28 -6.08
CA LEU A 51 7.94 -13.13 -6.49
C LEU A 51 7.65 -11.98 -5.54
N LEU A 52 8.68 -11.31 -5.03
CA LEU A 52 8.54 -10.06 -4.29
C LEU A 52 9.19 -8.94 -5.12
N VAL A 53 8.46 -7.86 -5.34
CA VAL A 53 8.90 -6.70 -6.12
C VAL A 53 9.00 -5.50 -5.20
N LYS A 54 10.08 -4.73 -5.32
CA LYS A 54 10.27 -3.47 -4.59
C LYS A 54 10.52 -2.32 -5.54
N TYR A 55 10.15 -1.10 -5.13
CA TYR A 55 10.45 0.08 -5.92
C TYR A 55 11.96 0.38 -5.94
N ALA A 56 12.56 0.43 -7.12
CA ALA A 56 14.03 0.49 -7.27
C ALA A 56 14.64 1.78 -6.71
N LYS A 57 13.92 2.92 -6.76
CA LYS A 57 14.42 4.18 -6.22
C LYS A 57 14.32 4.26 -4.69
N ASP A 58 13.64 3.32 -4.04
CA ASP A 58 13.63 3.24 -2.59
C ASP A 58 14.86 2.47 -2.07
N THR A 59 15.91 3.23 -1.80
CA THR A 59 17.21 2.72 -1.33
C THR A 59 17.38 2.77 0.19
N ARG A 60 16.34 3.13 0.96
CA ARG A 60 16.40 3.32 2.43
C ARG A 60 16.88 2.07 3.19
N TYR A 61 16.70 0.90 2.59
CA TYR A 61 16.96 -0.39 3.22
C TYR A 61 17.95 -1.29 2.45
N GLY A 62 18.70 -0.73 1.49
CA GLY A 62 19.65 -1.46 0.64
C GLY A 62 19.07 -1.91 -0.70
N SER A 63 19.94 -2.33 -1.63
CA SER A 63 19.58 -2.63 -3.03
C SER A 63 18.96 -4.01 -3.26
N SER A 64 19.25 -5.01 -2.41
CA SER A 64 18.99 -6.43 -2.70
C SER A 64 17.81 -7.09 -1.95
N GLY A 65 16.99 -6.34 -1.21
CA GLY A 65 15.83 -6.93 -0.51
C GLY A 65 14.79 -5.93 -0.03
N VAL A 66 13.62 -6.45 0.33
CA VAL A 66 12.65 -5.74 1.18
C VAL A 66 13.08 -6.00 2.61
N SER A 67 13.65 -4.99 3.25
CA SER A 67 13.91 -5.04 4.69
C SER A 67 12.76 -4.34 5.39
N THR A 68 12.20 -5.01 6.38
CA THR A 68 11.39 -4.31 7.37
C THR A 68 12.27 -3.68 8.41
N HIS A 69 11.72 -2.67 9.10
CA HIS A 69 12.32 -2.14 10.32
C HIS A 69 12.65 -3.25 11.35
N ASP A 70 11.95 -4.39 11.27
CA ASP A 70 12.11 -5.57 12.13
C ASP A 70 13.19 -6.57 11.67
N LYS A 71 14.06 -6.19 10.72
CA LYS A 71 15.19 -7.01 10.20
C LYS A 71 14.82 -8.35 9.55
N ASN A 72 13.54 -8.61 9.29
CA ASN A 72 13.14 -9.72 8.42
C ASN A 72 13.36 -9.29 6.97
N THR A 73 14.19 -10.06 6.25
CA THR A 73 14.48 -9.85 4.83
C THR A 73 13.93 -10.99 4.00
N MET A 74 13.36 -10.63 2.85
CA MET A 74 13.01 -11.55 1.77
C MET A 74 13.63 -10.98 0.49
N GLU A 75 14.23 -11.85 -0.33
CA GLU A 75 14.79 -11.45 -1.61
C GLU A 75 13.68 -10.83 -2.47
N ALA A 76 13.97 -9.66 -3.04
CA ALA A 76 13.04 -8.90 -3.83
C ALA A 76 13.71 -8.35 -5.08
N VAL A 77 12.97 -8.36 -6.19
CA VAL A 77 13.42 -7.80 -7.46
C VAL A 77 13.14 -6.30 -7.47
N PRO A 78 14.16 -5.44 -7.60
CA PRO A 78 13.96 -4.01 -7.73
C PRO A 78 13.43 -3.67 -9.14
N ALA A 79 12.37 -2.87 -9.21
CA ALA A 79 11.79 -2.40 -10.48
C ALA A 79 11.26 -0.97 -10.37
N CYS A 80 11.20 -0.27 -11.49
CA CYS A 80 10.50 1.02 -11.62
C CYS A 80 9.13 0.86 -12.30
N LEU A 81 9.00 -0.15 -13.17
CA LEU A 81 7.76 -0.54 -13.83
C LEU A 81 7.56 -2.05 -13.62
N LEU A 82 6.33 -2.46 -13.35
CA LEU A 82 6.02 -3.87 -13.12
C LEU A 82 6.08 -4.69 -14.41
N LYS A 83 5.91 -4.05 -15.57
CA LYS A 83 6.16 -4.68 -16.88
C LYS A 83 7.58 -5.25 -17.02
N ASP A 84 8.56 -4.67 -16.30
CA ASP A 84 9.96 -5.09 -16.40
C ASP A 84 10.20 -6.45 -15.71
N VAL A 85 9.30 -6.87 -14.82
CA VAL A 85 9.34 -8.14 -14.09
C VAL A 85 8.21 -9.10 -14.52
N TYR A 86 7.63 -8.85 -15.69
CA TYR A 86 6.42 -9.56 -16.15
C TYR A 86 6.67 -11.06 -16.36
N GLN A 87 7.85 -11.45 -16.86
CA GLN A 87 8.16 -12.87 -17.10
C GLN A 87 8.34 -13.64 -15.80
N GLU A 88 9.01 -13.04 -14.83
CA GLU A 88 9.16 -13.55 -13.47
C GLU A 88 7.80 -13.69 -12.79
N ALA A 89 6.92 -12.70 -12.97
CA ALA A 89 5.55 -12.72 -12.47
C ALA A 89 4.72 -13.83 -13.11
N LEU A 90 4.81 -14.03 -14.42
CA LEU A 90 4.15 -15.14 -15.13
C LEU A 90 4.60 -16.50 -14.60
N SER A 91 5.88 -16.67 -14.26
CA SER A 91 6.41 -17.90 -13.68
C SER A 91 6.03 -18.13 -12.22
N SER A 92 5.44 -17.14 -11.54
CA SER A 92 5.13 -17.18 -10.11
C SER A 92 3.63 -17.40 -9.86
N ALA A 93 3.31 -18.01 -8.72
CA ALA A 93 1.93 -18.20 -8.28
C ALA A 93 1.45 -17.06 -7.37
N VAL A 94 2.38 -16.45 -6.62
CA VAL A 94 2.12 -15.35 -5.70
C VAL A 94 3.08 -14.21 -6.00
N ILE A 95 2.54 -13.00 -6.10
CA ILE A 95 3.32 -11.79 -6.38
C ILE A 95 3.08 -10.80 -5.26
N GLY A 96 4.12 -10.46 -4.51
CA GLY A 96 4.12 -9.37 -3.53
C GLY A 96 4.70 -8.11 -4.16
N ILE A 97 4.05 -6.97 -3.96
CA ILE A 97 4.50 -5.66 -4.45
C ILE A 97 4.58 -4.72 -3.26
N ASP A 98 5.79 -4.27 -2.93
CA ASP A 98 6.01 -3.26 -1.89
C ASP A 98 6.11 -1.86 -2.49
N GLU A 99 5.65 -0.86 -1.75
CA GLU A 99 5.55 0.54 -2.17
C GLU A 99 4.79 0.71 -3.51
N GLY A 100 3.68 -0.02 -3.64
CA GLY A 100 2.85 -0.12 -4.85
C GLY A 100 2.43 1.21 -5.47
N GLN A 101 2.31 2.27 -4.65
CA GLN A 101 1.92 3.61 -5.11
C GLN A 101 2.92 4.28 -6.08
N PHE A 102 4.17 3.78 -6.17
CA PHE A 102 5.19 4.32 -7.07
C PHE A 102 5.16 3.68 -8.47
N PHE A 103 4.39 2.62 -8.67
CA PHE A 103 4.28 1.93 -9.95
C PHE A 103 3.11 2.49 -10.75
N PRO A 104 3.33 3.20 -11.87
CA PRO A 104 2.24 3.77 -12.66
C PRO A 104 1.38 2.70 -13.35
N ASP A 105 1.96 1.51 -13.59
CA ASP A 105 1.32 0.35 -14.22
C ASP A 105 0.69 -0.63 -13.21
N ILE A 106 0.56 -0.23 -11.92
CA ILE A 106 0.08 -1.10 -10.84
C ILE A 106 -1.31 -1.71 -11.10
N VAL A 107 -2.25 -0.92 -11.60
CA VAL A 107 -3.64 -1.36 -11.80
C VAL A 107 -3.73 -2.42 -12.88
N GLU A 108 -3.20 -2.11 -14.07
CA GLU A 108 -3.20 -3.02 -15.22
C GLU A 108 -2.44 -4.32 -14.91
N PHE A 109 -1.29 -4.21 -14.25
CA PHE A 109 -0.49 -5.37 -13.87
C PHE A 109 -1.23 -6.27 -12.89
N CYS A 110 -1.79 -5.71 -11.81
CA CYS A 110 -2.48 -6.50 -10.79
C CYS A 110 -3.71 -7.21 -11.37
N GLU A 111 -4.53 -6.51 -12.15
CA GLU A 111 -5.72 -7.06 -12.78
C GLU A 111 -5.37 -8.19 -13.75
N THR A 112 -4.36 -7.97 -14.60
CA THR A 112 -3.89 -9.00 -15.55
C THR A 112 -3.35 -10.24 -14.83
N MET A 113 -2.55 -10.05 -13.79
CA MET A 113 -1.97 -11.17 -13.03
C MET A 113 -3.03 -11.93 -12.23
N ALA A 114 -4.01 -11.24 -11.64
CA ALA A 114 -5.12 -11.89 -10.96
C ALA A 114 -6.01 -12.67 -11.94
N ASN A 115 -6.35 -12.09 -13.10
CA ASN A 115 -7.13 -12.79 -14.13
C ASN A 115 -6.42 -14.01 -14.73
N THR A 116 -5.08 -14.06 -14.68
CA THR A 116 -4.29 -15.27 -15.03
C THR A 116 -4.16 -16.27 -13.88
N GLY A 117 -4.87 -16.07 -12.77
CA GLY A 117 -4.98 -17.02 -11.67
C GLY A 117 -3.97 -16.82 -10.54
N LYS A 118 -3.27 -15.69 -10.49
CA LYS A 118 -2.23 -15.41 -9.48
C LYS A 118 -2.80 -14.70 -8.26
N THR A 119 -2.19 -14.94 -7.09
CA THR A 119 -2.46 -14.12 -5.90
C THR A 119 -1.50 -12.93 -5.90
N VAL A 120 -2.05 -11.72 -6.06
CA VAL A 120 -1.30 -10.47 -6.03
C VAL A 120 -1.54 -9.78 -4.69
N ILE A 121 -0.48 -9.42 -3.99
CA ILE A 121 -0.53 -8.78 -2.67
C ILE A 121 0.24 -7.47 -2.76
N VAL A 122 -0.44 -6.35 -2.55
CA VAL A 122 0.11 -5.01 -2.72
C VAL A 122 0.16 -4.31 -1.37
N ALA A 123 1.34 -3.87 -0.95
CA ALA A 123 1.51 -2.92 0.14
C ALA A 123 1.75 -1.53 -0.44
N ALA A 124 0.96 -0.56 0.01
CA ALA A 124 1.07 0.80 -0.52
C ALA A 124 0.58 1.88 0.45
N LEU A 125 1.02 3.11 0.24
CA LEU A 125 0.41 4.29 0.84
C LEU A 125 -0.92 4.57 0.14
N ASP A 126 -2.02 4.74 0.90
CA ASP A 126 -3.31 5.16 0.33
C ASP A 126 -3.34 6.65 -0.01
N GLY A 127 -2.52 7.45 0.68
CA GLY A 127 -2.43 8.88 0.42
C GLY A 127 -1.04 9.47 0.62
N THR A 128 -0.83 10.60 -0.05
CA THR A 128 0.37 11.42 0.07
C THR A 128 0.43 12.14 1.42
N PHE A 129 1.52 12.87 1.68
CA PHE A 129 1.63 13.73 2.87
C PHE A 129 0.55 14.82 2.94
N GLN A 130 -0.08 15.15 1.81
CA GLN A 130 -1.21 16.08 1.70
C GLN A 130 -2.57 15.40 1.91
N ARG A 131 -2.59 14.10 2.23
CA ARG A 131 -3.80 13.25 2.33
C ARG A 131 -4.64 13.21 1.05
N LYS A 132 -3.98 13.39 -0.11
CA LYS A 132 -4.58 13.13 -1.44
C LYS A 132 -4.26 11.71 -1.86
N ALA A 133 -5.05 11.15 -2.78
CA ALA A 133 -4.77 9.85 -3.39
C ALA A 133 -3.32 9.80 -3.92
N PHE A 134 -2.62 8.69 -3.67
CA PHE A 134 -1.25 8.50 -4.13
C PHE A 134 -1.24 7.74 -5.46
N GLY A 135 -0.94 8.44 -6.56
CA GLY A 135 -0.96 7.83 -7.89
C GLY A 135 -2.33 7.23 -8.22
N SER A 136 -2.33 6.06 -8.86
CA SER A 136 -3.53 5.28 -9.22
C SER A 136 -3.86 4.17 -8.21
N ILE A 137 -3.24 4.16 -7.02
CA ILE A 137 -3.33 3.02 -6.11
C ILE A 137 -4.74 2.75 -5.58
N LEU A 138 -5.57 3.80 -5.47
CA LEU A 138 -6.95 3.67 -5.01
C LEU A 138 -7.85 3.01 -6.05
N ASP A 139 -7.44 2.99 -7.32
CA ASP A 139 -8.18 2.33 -8.40
C ASP A 139 -8.13 0.80 -8.28
N LEU A 140 -7.23 0.25 -7.45
CA LEU A 140 -7.24 -1.18 -7.07
C LEU A 140 -8.38 -1.56 -6.12
N VAL A 141 -8.94 -0.61 -5.36
CA VAL A 141 -9.98 -0.90 -4.36
C VAL A 141 -11.20 -1.63 -4.94
N PRO A 142 -11.80 -1.19 -6.06
CA PRO A 142 -12.94 -1.90 -6.65
C PRO A 142 -12.57 -3.25 -7.27
N LEU A 143 -11.29 -3.50 -7.55
CA LEU A 143 -10.79 -4.73 -8.17
C LEU A 143 -10.35 -5.78 -7.13
N ALA A 144 -10.11 -5.35 -5.88
CA ALA A 144 -9.51 -6.19 -4.86
C ALA A 144 -10.53 -6.97 -4.02
N GLU A 145 -10.30 -8.27 -3.85
CA GLU A 145 -11.07 -9.14 -2.95
C GLU A 145 -10.82 -8.85 -1.47
N SER A 146 -9.67 -8.22 -1.14
CA SER A 146 -9.34 -7.85 0.24
C SER A 146 -8.65 -6.51 0.27
N VAL A 147 -9.20 -5.55 1.01
CA VAL A 147 -8.56 -4.27 1.32
C VAL A 147 -8.49 -4.10 2.83
N VAL A 148 -7.28 -3.87 3.36
CA VAL A 148 -7.06 -3.53 4.77
C VAL A 148 -6.28 -2.23 4.87
N LYS A 149 -6.58 -1.40 5.86
CA LYS A 149 -5.79 -0.21 6.18
C LYS A 149 -5.22 -0.34 7.58
N LEU A 150 -3.90 -0.46 7.66
CA LEU A 150 -3.17 -0.53 8.92
C LEU A 150 -3.04 0.86 9.54
N ASN A 151 -3.00 0.90 10.86
CA ASN A 151 -2.66 2.09 11.63
C ASN A 151 -1.21 1.99 12.14
N ALA A 152 -0.56 3.14 12.27
CA ALA A 152 0.70 3.28 13.00
C ALA A 152 0.42 3.85 14.40
N VAL A 153 1.48 4.08 15.19
CA VAL A 153 1.43 4.92 16.38
C VAL A 153 1.80 6.35 16.01
N CYS A 154 1.07 7.32 16.55
CA CYS A 154 1.31 8.75 16.35
C CYS A 154 2.59 9.17 17.06
N MET A 155 3.56 9.69 16.31
CA MET A 155 4.85 10.13 16.85
C MET A 155 4.76 11.42 17.68
N GLU A 156 3.62 12.12 17.66
CA GLU A 156 3.41 13.35 18.44
C GLU A 156 2.58 13.14 19.73
N CYS A 157 1.65 12.17 19.75
CA CYS A 157 0.75 11.97 20.90
C CYS A 157 0.45 10.51 21.26
N TYR A 158 1.13 9.56 20.63
CA TYR A 158 1.09 8.13 20.94
C TYR A 158 -0.28 7.43 20.78
N ARG A 159 -1.28 8.11 20.21
CA ARG A 159 -2.56 7.51 19.77
C ARG A 159 -2.40 6.81 18.42
N GLU A 160 -3.44 6.14 17.93
CA GLU A 160 -3.44 5.61 16.57
C GLU A 160 -3.23 6.71 15.51
N ALA A 161 -2.35 6.42 14.56
CA ALA A 161 -2.02 7.27 13.43
C ALA A 161 -2.48 6.64 12.12
N SER A 162 -3.17 7.44 11.31
CA SER A 162 -3.70 7.01 10.01
C SER A 162 -3.15 7.85 8.85
N TYR A 163 -2.24 8.79 9.13
CA TYR A 163 -1.68 9.72 8.15
C TYR A 163 -0.16 9.82 8.27
N THR A 164 0.49 10.12 7.16
CA THR A 164 1.90 10.50 7.10
C THR A 164 1.99 12.02 6.99
N LYS A 165 2.76 12.66 7.86
CA LYS A 165 3.05 14.10 7.84
C LYS A 165 4.50 14.29 7.44
N ARG A 166 4.75 15.11 6.41
CA ARG A 166 6.11 15.55 6.05
C ARG A 166 6.57 16.65 7.00
N LEU A 167 7.83 16.59 7.43
CA LEU A 167 8.44 17.56 8.34
C LEU A 167 9.06 18.76 7.61
N GLY A 168 9.62 18.52 6.42
CA GLY A 168 10.20 19.58 5.59
C GLY A 168 9.18 20.35 4.75
N ALA A 169 9.69 21.34 4.00
CA ALA A 169 8.92 22.23 3.14
C ALA A 169 8.91 21.79 1.66
N GLU A 170 9.48 20.63 1.34
CA GLU A 170 9.45 20.08 -0.01
C GLU A 170 8.01 19.85 -0.46
N ARG A 171 7.68 20.22 -1.70
CA ARG A 171 6.33 20.09 -2.28
C ARG A 171 6.17 18.90 -3.22
N GLU A 172 7.27 18.31 -3.64
CA GLU A 172 7.26 17.14 -4.53
C GLU A 172 6.58 15.95 -3.86
N VAL A 173 5.74 15.21 -4.58
CA VAL A 173 5.02 14.07 -3.98
C VAL A 173 5.98 12.93 -3.63
N GLU A 174 6.87 12.57 -4.56
CA GLU A 174 7.88 11.52 -4.40
C GLU A 174 9.15 12.10 -3.78
N VAL A 175 9.25 12.04 -2.45
CA VAL A 175 10.51 12.32 -1.73
C VAL A 175 10.81 11.14 -0.83
N ILE A 176 11.86 10.38 -1.16
CA ILE A 176 12.27 9.21 -0.38
C ILE A 176 12.89 9.68 0.94
N GLY A 177 12.46 9.08 2.06
CA GLY A 177 12.92 9.39 3.40
C GLY A 177 12.32 8.47 4.46
N GLY A 178 12.92 8.44 5.65
CA GLY A 178 12.45 7.69 6.81
C GLY A 178 11.80 8.60 7.84
N ALA A 179 12.03 8.30 9.13
CA ALA A 179 11.55 9.09 10.26
C ALA A 179 12.16 10.49 10.34
N ASP A 180 13.28 10.72 9.65
CA ASP A 180 13.94 12.02 9.49
C ASP A 180 13.11 13.02 8.69
N LYS A 181 12.30 12.54 7.72
CA LYS A 181 11.45 13.40 6.87
C LYS A 181 9.97 13.27 7.15
N TYR A 182 9.53 12.18 7.77
CA TYR A 182 8.12 11.84 7.90
C TYR A 182 7.76 11.35 9.29
N HIS A 183 6.63 11.80 9.80
CA HIS A 183 6.00 11.26 11.00
C HIS A 183 4.67 10.58 10.67
N SER A 184 4.39 9.43 11.29
CA SER A 184 3.02 8.94 11.41
C SER A 184 2.26 9.78 12.43
N VAL A 185 1.10 10.31 12.06
CA VAL A 185 0.31 11.19 12.93
C VAL A 185 -1.18 10.85 12.95
N CYS A 186 -1.81 11.12 14.10
CA CYS A 186 -3.26 11.10 14.22
C CYS A 186 -3.88 12.32 13.53
N ARG A 187 -5.22 12.33 13.39
CA ARG A 187 -5.96 13.43 12.77
C ARG A 187 -5.67 14.80 13.39
N ALA A 188 -5.60 14.87 14.72
CA ALA A 188 -5.39 16.14 15.42
C ALA A 188 -3.96 16.66 15.21
N CYS A 189 -2.96 15.78 15.35
CA CYS A 189 -1.55 16.11 15.16
C CYS A 189 -1.19 16.46 13.71
N TYR A 190 -1.92 15.89 12.73
CA TYR A 190 -1.77 16.27 11.34
C TYR A 190 -1.99 17.78 11.12
N PHE A 191 -3.07 18.33 11.68
CA PHE A 191 -3.41 19.75 11.55
C PHE A 191 -2.70 20.65 12.56
N ARG A 192 -2.03 20.06 13.56
CA ARG A 192 -1.30 20.83 14.58
C ARG A 192 -0.10 21.51 13.92
N HIS A 193 -0.07 22.84 14.03
CA HIS A 193 1.09 23.63 13.65
C HIS A 193 2.22 23.31 14.62
N GLN A 194 3.39 22.95 14.08
CA GLN A 194 4.60 23.09 14.87
C GLN A 194 4.86 24.59 15.00
N SER A 195 5.24 25.04 16.19
CA SER A 195 5.69 26.41 16.43
C SER A 195 6.69 26.79 15.33
N PRO A 196 6.55 27.96 14.67
CA PRO A 196 7.36 28.28 13.51
C PRO A 196 8.83 28.28 13.89
N GLN A 197 9.59 27.31 13.36
CA GLN A 197 10.98 27.54 13.01
C GLN A 197 10.94 28.58 11.87
N PRO A 198 11.64 29.73 11.97
CA PRO A 198 11.59 30.75 10.93
C PRO A 198 11.97 30.13 9.56
N GLY A 199 11.01 30.07 8.62
CA GLY A 199 11.25 29.64 7.22
C GLY A 199 10.65 28.31 6.77
N LEU A 200 9.99 27.52 7.63
CA LEU A 200 9.50 26.16 7.30
C LEU A 200 7.97 25.97 7.54
N GLU A 201 7.14 26.90 7.07
CA GLU A 201 5.67 26.72 7.15
C GLU A 201 5.14 25.83 6.02
N ASN A 202 4.85 24.56 6.32
CA ASN A 202 4.14 23.68 5.39
C ASN A 202 2.61 23.89 5.51
N LYS A 203 2.07 24.81 4.72
CA LYS A 203 0.63 25.17 4.69
C LYS A 203 -0.29 24.09 4.10
N GLU A 204 0.27 22.99 3.60
CA GLU A 204 -0.50 21.94 2.93
C GLU A 204 -1.28 21.05 3.91
N ASN A 205 -0.93 21.10 5.20
CA ASN A 205 -1.61 20.36 6.27
C ASN A 205 -2.68 21.20 6.98
N MET A 206 -3.35 22.14 6.31
CA MET A 206 -4.42 22.93 6.92
C MET A 206 -5.79 22.23 6.84
N PRO A 207 -6.64 22.34 7.87
CA PRO A 207 -7.98 21.80 7.82
C PRO A 207 -8.79 22.46 6.71
N LEU A 208 -9.50 21.66 5.92
CA LEU A 208 -10.59 22.15 5.10
C LEU A 208 -11.59 22.82 6.03
N MET A 209 -11.69 24.14 5.97
CA MET A 209 -12.72 24.90 6.67
C MET A 209 -14.08 24.34 6.25
N PRO A 210 -14.98 24.01 7.19
CA PRO A 210 -16.32 23.60 6.81
C PRO A 210 -16.95 24.73 5.99
N LYS A 211 -17.28 24.46 4.72
CA LYS A 211 -18.21 25.29 3.98
C LYS A 211 -19.48 25.34 4.82
N GLN A 212 -19.94 26.52 5.20
CA GLN A 212 -21.20 26.69 5.93
C GLN A 212 -22.27 25.84 5.24
N LEU A 213 -22.73 24.78 5.91
CA LEU A 213 -23.87 24.04 5.45
C LEU A 213 -25.08 24.97 5.58
N ASN A 214 -25.53 25.52 4.46
CA ASN A 214 -26.87 26.06 4.35
C ASN A 214 -27.83 24.88 4.47
N VAL A 215 -28.27 24.59 5.69
CA VAL A 215 -29.31 23.58 5.95
C VAL A 215 -30.65 24.20 5.53
N ALA A 216 -30.95 24.16 4.24
CA ALA A 216 -32.32 24.21 3.78
C ALA A 216 -32.94 22.84 4.06
N ALA A 217 -33.76 22.76 5.11
CA ALA A 217 -34.47 21.56 5.51
C ALA A 217 -35.40 21.09 4.39
N SER A 218 -35.00 20.07 3.64
CA SER A 218 -35.90 19.26 2.83
C SER A 218 -35.85 17.83 3.36
N CYS A 219 -36.82 17.51 4.22
CA CYS A 219 -37.05 16.16 4.71
C CYS A 219 -37.55 15.31 3.54
N ARG A 220 -36.64 14.60 2.84
CA ARG A 220 -37.04 13.58 1.87
C ARG A 220 -37.37 12.30 2.62
N LYS A 221 -38.68 12.01 2.76
CA LYS A 221 -39.17 10.67 3.04
C LYS A 221 -38.72 9.77 1.90
N ILE A 222 -37.77 8.89 2.15
CA ILE A 222 -37.46 7.77 1.26
C ILE A 222 -37.84 6.53 2.07
N PHE A 223 -38.61 5.65 1.44
CA PHE A 223 -39.45 4.58 1.99
C PHE A 223 -40.89 5.02 2.32
N ALA A 224 -41.68 5.16 1.26
CA ALA A 224 -43.10 4.87 1.29
C ALA A 224 -43.42 3.92 0.13
N SER A 225 -43.82 2.70 0.51
CA SER A 225 -44.42 1.60 -0.26
C SER A 225 -43.53 0.86 -1.26
#